data_AF-A0A090WEF7-F1
#
_entry.id   AF-A0A090WEF7-F1
#
_cell.length_a   1.000
_cell.length_b   1.000
_cell.length_c   1.000
_cell.angle_alpha   90.00
_cell.angle_beta   90.00
_cell.angle_gamma   90.00
#
_symmetry.space_group_name_H-M   'P 1'
#
loop_
_entity.id
_entity.type
_entity.pdbx_description
1 polymer ?
#
loop_
_entity_poly.entity_id
_entity_poly.type
_entity_poly.pdbx_seq_one_letter_code
_entity_poly.pdbx_strand_id
1 'polypeptide(L)'
;MYKVEKIIPEINKVYQIERHTLIHILSGSGSIQVDFNNYYDWQEKAIFLEKAQYIKFLSDNFLVRKYEFNNVETFYNKDVRVLFKHLISLGYIDLEECSECKAFLSESVFSENPTHIIDVSSKQWYWQNPFKANKMEYQVIFDAKEVIDKEYVNSLTSRDLVHLINARGYNAQTLIKDKIGLSIKNLMGAKKLIESQKEIAFTDKTIQEISYGLGYKDDAYFNRVFKNATGETPPKEFRDNFDFQNRDLFTQDIISLLKEYHTQERALGFYADKMNMSVKTISKKVQSKMKTTLGQLIRLELIHTAKLMLKDGQSITATSLALGFEEPNHFSSFFKHYSGVTPTDFKFKKYNS
;
A
#
# COMPACT_ATOMS: atom_id res chain seq x y z
N MET A 1 18.66 -18.50 -7.07
CA MET A 1 19.12 -17.44 -7.98
C MET A 1 18.01 -16.42 -8.11
N TYR A 2 18.30 -15.13 -8.16
CA TYR A 2 17.34 -14.03 -8.20
C TYR A 2 17.84 -13.01 -9.23
N LYS A 3 16.95 -12.24 -9.84
CA LYS A 3 17.33 -11.15 -10.76
C LYS A 3 17.26 -9.83 -10.00
N VAL A 4 18.31 -9.02 -10.07
CA VAL A 4 18.33 -7.66 -9.49
C VAL A 4 18.37 -6.64 -10.61
N GLU A 5 17.51 -5.64 -10.53
CA GLU A 5 17.45 -4.54 -11.50
C GLU A 5 17.21 -3.21 -10.79
N LYS A 6 17.88 -2.15 -11.24
CA LYS A 6 17.54 -0.78 -10.84
C LYS A 6 16.66 -0.17 -11.92
N ILE A 7 15.54 0.42 -11.53
CA ILE A 7 14.60 1.08 -12.43
C ILE A 7 14.27 2.48 -11.91
N ILE A 8 14.13 3.42 -12.84
CA ILE A 8 13.48 4.70 -12.59
C ILE A 8 12.05 4.51 -13.10
N PRO A 9 11.06 4.30 -12.22
CA PRO A 9 9.72 4.00 -12.68
C PRO A 9 9.08 5.21 -13.34
N GLU A 10 8.39 4.96 -14.44
CA GLU A 10 7.55 5.95 -15.10
C GLU A 10 6.31 6.19 -14.24
N ILE A 11 5.96 7.46 -14.07
CA ILE A 11 4.78 7.84 -13.30
C ILE A 11 3.52 7.19 -13.88
N ASN A 12 2.68 6.66 -13.00
CA ASN A 12 1.44 5.95 -13.28
C ASN A 12 1.55 4.66 -14.11
N LYS A 13 2.73 4.28 -14.60
CA LYS A 13 2.90 3.03 -15.36
C LYS A 13 2.60 1.82 -14.48
N VAL A 14 1.86 0.86 -15.04
CA VAL A 14 1.61 -0.44 -14.39
C VAL A 14 2.86 -1.31 -14.53
N TYR A 15 3.37 -1.78 -13.39
CA TYR A 15 4.39 -2.82 -13.33
C TYR A 15 3.76 -4.10 -12.79
N GLN A 16 3.52 -5.07 -13.67
CA GLN A 16 3.02 -6.40 -13.28
C GLN A 16 4.12 -7.18 -12.55
N ILE A 17 3.73 -7.90 -11.51
CA ILE A 17 4.61 -8.72 -10.70
C ILE A 17 4.47 -10.18 -11.15
N GLU A 18 5.35 -10.59 -12.05
CA GLU A 18 5.33 -11.95 -12.63
C GLU A 18 5.88 -13.03 -11.69
N ARG A 19 6.70 -12.61 -10.71
CA ARG A 19 7.37 -13.44 -9.72
C ARG A 19 7.34 -12.74 -8.38
N HIS A 20 7.41 -13.49 -7.28
CA HIS A 20 7.63 -12.91 -5.95
C HIS A 20 8.79 -11.93 -6.01
N THR A 21 8.54 -10.69 -5.61
CA THR A 21 9.45 -9.57 -5.86
C THR A 21 9.60 -8.72 -4.61
N LEU A 22 10.82 -8.31 -4.28
CA LEU A 22 11.07 -7.22 -3.34
C LEU A 22 11.34 -5.94 -4.14
N ILE A 23 10.56 -4.89 -3.88
CA ILE A 23 10.80 -3.53 -4.36
C ILE A 23 11.40 -2.74 -3.21
N HIS A 24 12.60 -2.20 -3.41
CA HIS A 24 13.30 -1.36 -2.43
C HIS A 24 13.45 0.05 -3.00
N ILE A 25 12.89 1.04 -2.30
CA ILE A 25 13.04 2.46 -2.65
C ILE A 25 14.45 2.91 -2.25
N LEU A 26 15.31 3.19 -3.23
CA LEU A 26 16.68 3.66 -3.02
C LEU A 26 16.76 5.17 -2.79
N SER A 27 15.86 5.91 -3.45
CA SER A 27 15.68 7.33 -3.26
C SER A 27 14.32 7.75 -3.84
N GLY A 28 13.94 8.99 -3.55
CA GLY A 28 12.64 9.53 -3.92
C GLY A 28 11.62 9.35 -2.80
N SER A 29 10.51 10.06 -2.97
CA SER A 29 9.42 10.07 -2.02
C SER A 29 8.10 10.33 -2.72
N GLY A 30 7.04 9.71 -2.23
CA GLY A 30 5.72 9.95 -2.78
C GLY A 30 4.73 8.87 -2.44
N SER A 31 3.87 8.58 -3.42
CA SER A 31 2.81 7.58 -3.26
C SER A 31 2.99 6.44 -4.25
N ILE A 32 2.59 5.25 -3.85
CA ILE A 32 2.49 4.09 -4.73
C ILE A 32 1.06 3.56 -4.73
N GLN A 33 0.71 2.80 -5.75
CA GLN A 33 -0.52 2.01 -5.77
C GLN A 33 -0.15 0.54 -5.92
N VAL A 34 -0.69 -0.32 -5.06
CA VAL A 34 -0.60 -1.78 -5.21
C VAL A 34 -2.02 -2.34 -5.23
N ASP A 35 -2.36 -3.10 -6.27
CA ASP A 35 -3.68 -3.74 -6.43
C ASP A 35 -4.85 -2.78 -6.10
N PHE A 36 -4.89 -1.63 -6.79
CA PHE A 36 -5.90 -0.56 -6.66
C PHE A 36 -5.93 0.18 -5.31
N ASN A 37 -5.06 -0.17 -4.36
CA ASN A 37 -4.92 0.50 -3.08
C ASN A 37 -3.75 1.47 -3.13
N ASN A 38 -3.99 2.72 -2.72
CA ASN A 38 -2.95 3.75 -2.68
C ASN A 38 -2.31 3.79 -1.30
N TYR A 39 -0.99 3.91 -1.29
CA TYR A 39 -0.18 4.04 -0.11
C TYR A 39 0.67 5.30 -0.22
N TYR A 40 0.75 6.04 0.87
CA TYR A 40 1.37 7.36 0.96
C TYR A 40 2.65 7.31 1.79
N ASP A 41 3.45 8.38 1.72
CA ASP A 41 4.70 8.52 2.49
C ASP A 41 5.70 7.38 2.22
N TRP A 42 5.85 7.02 0.95
CA TRP A 42 6.81 6.01 0.51
C TRP A 42 8.16 6.64 0.25
N GLN A 43 9.07 6.47 1.19
CA GLN A 43 10.48 6.86 1.15
C GLN A 43 11.24 5.89 2.06
N GLU A 44 12.46 5.47 1.67
CA GLU A 44 13.33 4.58 2.47
C GLU A 44 12.60 3.30 2.95
N LYS A 45 11.68 2.78 2.12
CA LYS A 45 10.87 1.59 2.41
C LYS A 45 11.19 0.47 1.43
N ALA A 46 11.00 -0.76 1.89
CA ALA A 46 10.98 -1.93 1.03
C ALA A 46 9.66 -2.70 1.17
N ILE A 47 9.24 -3.35 0.09
CA ILE A 47 7.95 -4.05 0.02
C ILE A 47 8.10 -5.35 -0.76
N PHE A 48 7.56 -6.42 -0.21
CA PHE A 48 7.44 -7.70 -0.88
C PHE A 48 6.09 -7.78 -1.60
N LEU A 49 6.09 -8.22 -2.85
CA LEU A 49 4.91 -8.36 -3.69
C LEU A 49 4.80 -9.79 -4.20
N GLU A 50 3.58 -10.33 -4.13
CA GLU A 50 3.23 -11.64 -4.66
C GLU A 50 3.11 -11.62 -6.18
N LYS A 51 3.24 -12.80 -6.78
CA LYS A 51 2.89 -13.00 -8.19
C LYS A 51 1.44 -12.56 -8.45
N ALA A 52 1.20 -11.96 -9.61
CA ALA A 52 -0.09 -11.43 -10.06
C ALA A 52 -0.58 -10.16 -9.32
N GLN A 53 0.24 -9.57 -8.46
CA GLN A 53 0.03 -8.19 -8.03
C GLN A 53 0.57 -7.22 -9.09
N TYR A 54 0.15 -5.97 -9.02
CA TYR A 54 0.82 -4.89 -9.75
C TYR A 54 1.20 -3.74 -8.82
N ILE A 55 2.21 -2.97 -9.22
CA ILE A 55 2.56 -1.70 -8.59
C ILE A 55 2.54 -0.55 -9.61
N LYS A 56 2.06 0.62 -9.20
CA LYS A 56 2.26 1.90 -9.89
C LYS A 56 2.99 2.85 -8.96
N PHE A 57 3.86 3.68 -9.54
CA PHE A 57 4.49 4.79 -8.85
C PHE A 57 3.73 6.06 -9.21
N LEU A 58 3.19 6.75 -8.22
CA LEU A 58 2.37 7.95 -8.41
C LEU A 58 3.22 9.23 -8.27
N SER A 59 4.53 9.10 -8.33
CA SER A 59 5.51 10.18 -8.27
C SER A 59 6.69 9.82 -9.17
N ASP A 60 7.36 10.85 -9.69
CA ASP A 60 8.37 10.79 -10.75
C ASP A 60 9.82 10.77 -10.25
N ASN A 61 10.02 10.93 -8.94
CA ASN A 61 11.34 11.05 -8.33
C ASN A 61 11.86 9.72 -7.73
N PHE A 62 11.17 8.61 -7.95
CA PHE A 62 11.59 7.33 -7.39
C PHE A 62 12.80 6.76 -8.13
N LEU A 63 13.75 6.24 -7.36
CA LEU A 63 14.75 5.28 -7.86
C LEU A 63 14.54 4.00 -7.06
N VAL A 64 14.27 2.89 -7.73
CA VAL A 64 13.94 1.64 -7.05
C VAL A 64 14.80 0.49 -7.52
N ARG A 65 15.04 -0.45 -6.60
CA ARG A 65 15.71 -1.70 -6.86
C ARG A 65 14.69 -2.83 -6.76
N LYS A 66 14.60 -3.64 -7.80
CA LYS A 66 13.72 -4.81 -7.89
C LYS A 66 14.56 -6.08 -7.70
N TYR A 67 14.16 -6.92 -6.76
CA TYR A 67 14.70 -8.28 -6.59
C TYR A 67 13.61 -9.29 -6.95
N GLU A 68 13.78 -10.01 -8.06
CA GLU A 68 12.86 -11.06 -8.48
C GLU A 68 13.39 -12.42 -8.05
N PHE A 69 12.61 -13.14 -7.23
CA PHE A 69 13.05 -14.41 -6.67
C PHE A 69 12.62 -15.59 -7.57
N ASN A 70 13.56 -16.49 -7.91
CA ASN A 70 13.27 -17.62 -8.80
C ASN A 70 12.68 -18.85 -8.09
N ASN A 71 13.02 -19.08 -6.82
CA ASN A 71 12.53 -20.24 -6.07
C ASN A 71 11.36 -19.83 -5.16
N VAL A 72 10.15 -20.29 -5.50
CA VAL A 72 8.93 -19.97 -4.77
C VAL A 72 8.73 -20.87 -3.54
N GLU A 73 9.37 -22.04 -3.50
CA GLU A 73 9.19 -23.02 -2.41
C GLU A 73 9.60 -22.47 -1.05
N THR A 74 10.67 -21.67 -1.00
CA THR A 74 11.12 -21.00 0.22
C THR A 74 10.06 -20.03 0.77
N PHE A 75 9.20 -19.46 -0.07
CA PHE A 75 8.12 -18.55 0.35
C PHE A 75 6.86 -19.27 0.83
N TYR A 76 6.73 -20.59 0.61
CA TYR A 76 5.71 -21.39 1.28
C TYR A 76 6.14 -21.83 2.68
N ASN A 77 7.39 -21.57 3.08
CA ASN A 77 7.83 -21.75 4.46
C ASN A 77 7.03 -20.82 5.39
N LYS A 78 6.50 -21.41 6.46
CA LYS A 78 5.67 -20.77 7.48
C LYS A 78 6.29 -19.55 8.15
N ASP A 79 7.62 -19.50 8.23
CA ASP A 79 8.33 -18.38 8.85
C ASP A 79 8.60 -17.23 7.85
N VAL A 80 8.51 -17.47 6.54
CA VAL A 80 8.85 -16.50 5.48
C VAL A 80 7.63 -15.94 4.76
N ARG A 81 6.58 -16.76 4.60
CA ARG A 81 5.36 -16.42 3.84
C ARG A 81 4.66 -15.14 4.32
N VAL A 82 4.96 -14.70 5.53
CA VAL A 82 4.42 -13.47 6.15
C VAL A 82 4.79 -12.22 5.38
N LEU A 83 5.94 -12.22 4.70
CA LEU A 83 6.43 -11.07 3.94
C LEU A 83 5.56 -10.77 2.72
N PHE A 84 4.97 -11.80 2.11
CA PHE A 84 4.25 -11.68 0.86
C PHE A 84 2.74 -11.55 1.05
N LYS A 85 2.21 -12.02 2.18
CA LYS A 85 0.76 -12.17 2.40
C LYS A 85 0.11 -10.98 3.06
N HIS A 86 -0.12 -9.93 2.29
CA HIS A 86 -0.80 -8.72 2.76
C HIS A 86 -2.31 -8.96 2.98
N LEU A 87 -2.79 -8.84 4.23
CA LEU A 87 -4.18 -9.12 4.62
C LEU A 87 -5.03 -7.86 4.84
N ILE A 88 -4.45 -6.78 5.37
CA ILE A 88 -5.16 -5.53 5.70
C ILE A 88 -4.42 -4.35 5.10
N SER A 89 -3.14 -4.25 5.43
CA SER A 89 -2.21 -3.26 4.93
C SER A 89 -1.08 -3.97 4.19
N LEU A 90 -0.41 -3.20 3.34
CA LEU A 90 0.86 -3.60 2.78
C LEU A 90 1.85 -3.75 3.94
N GLY A 91 2.38 -4.96 4.11
CA GLY A 91 3.58 -5.19 4.89
C GLY A 91 4.75 -4.54 4.17
N TYR A 92 5.36 -3.55 4.82
CA TYR A 92 6.57 -2.91 4.33
C TYR A 92 7.62 -2.92 5.44
N ILE A 93 8.87 -2.83 5.01
CA ILE A 93 10.02 -2.65 5.87
C ILE A 93 10.34 -1.17 5.87
N ASP A 94 10.33 -0.57 7.05
CA ASP A 94 10.88 0.77 7.27
C ASP A 94 12.36 0.63 7.57
N LEU A 95 13.21 1.17 6.70
CA LEU A 95 14.66 1.06 6.83
C LEU A 95 15.23 2.07 7.82
N GLU A 96 14.47 3.12 8.17
CA GLU A 96 14.87 4.05 9.22
C GLU A 96 14.73 3.43 10.61
N GLU A 97 13.83 2.45 10.75
CA GLU A 97 13.56 1.76 12.01
C GLU A 97 14.32 0.43 12.15
N CYS A 98 15.16 0.07 11.16
CA CYS A 98 15.94 -1.18 11.18
C CYS A 98 17.38 -0.92 10.72
N SER A 99 18.27 -0.65 11.69
CA SER A 99 19.70 -0.45 11.45
C SER A 99 20.36 -1.67 10.80
N GLU A 100 19.98 -2.89 11.19
CA GLU A 100 20.45 -4.15 10.58
C GLU A 100 20.01 -4.28 9.11
N CYS A 101 18.78 -3.89 8.79
CA CYS A 101 18.24 -3.91 7.42
C CYS A 101 18.94 -2.87 6.55
N LYS A 102 19.18 -1.68 7.11
CA LYS A 102 19.89 -0.59 6.45
C LYS A 102 21.35 -0.96 6.17
N ALA A 103 22.05 -1.50 7.17
CA ALA A 103 23.41 -2.03 7.03
C ALA A 103 23.47 -3.16 5.99
N PHE A 104 22.49 -4.07 6.02
CA PHE A 104 22.42 -5.10 4.99
C PHE A 104 22.19 -4.48 3.61
N LEU A 105 21.22 -3.60 3.40
CA LEU A 105 20.92 -3.03 2.07
C LEU A 105 22.01 -2.10 1.53
N SER A 106 22.82 -1.50 2.42
CA SER A 106 23.99 -0.69 2.07
C SER A 106 25.24 -1.53 1.81
N GLU A 107 25.49 -2.60 2.58
CA GLU A 107 26.66 -3.50 2.41
C GLU A 107 26.43 -4.56 1.33
N SER A 108 25.18 -5.00 1.12
CA SER A 108 24.76 -5.97 0.09
C SER A 108 24.63 -5.37 -1.31
N VAL A 109 25.16 -4.16 -1.56
CA VAL A 109 25.35 -3.65 -2.93
C VAL A 109 26.11 -4.67 -3.79
N PHE A 110 26.84 -5.60 -3.17
CA PHE A 110 27.56 -6.70 -3.82
C PHE A 110 27.35 -8.10 -3.21
N SER A 111 26.42 -8.33 -2.28
CA SER A 111 26.26 -9.68 -1.68
C SER A 111 25.26 -10.55 -2.46
N GLU A 112 25.71 -11.74 -2.86
CA GLU A 112 24.97 -12.68 -3.71
C GLU A 112 23.96 -13.57 -2.94
N ASN A 113 23.72 -13.32 -1.64
CA ASN A 113 22.90 -14.21 -0.80
C ASN A 113 21.56 -13.57 -0.37
N PRO A 114 20.45 -13.89 -1.05
CA PRO A 114 19.12 -13.34 -0.78
C PRO A 114 18.45 -13.97 0.45
N THR A 115 19.00 -15.07 0.98
CA THR A 115 18.44 -15.75 2.15
C THR A 115 18.50 -14.85 3.38
N HIS A 116 19.59 -14.07 3.51
CA HIS A 116 19.79 -13.18 4.65
C HIS A 116 18.79 -12.01 4.66
N ILE A 117 18.44 -11.43 3.50
CA ILE A 117 17.41 -10.38 3.46
C ILE A 117 16.04 -10.92 3.83
N ILE A 118 15.70 -12.12 3.37
CA ILE A 118 14.44 -12.79 3.69
C ILE A 118 14.37 -13.06 5.20
N ASP A 119 15.45 -13.55 5.80
CA ASP A 119 15.53 -13.87 7.23
C ASP A 119 15.43 -12.62 8.10
N VAL A 120 16.21 -11.57 7.80
CA VAL A 120 16.18 -10.29 8.52
C VAL A 120 14.81 -9.63 8.38
N SER A 121 14.25 -9.61 7.17
CA SER A 121 12.91 -9.08 6.89
C SER A 121 11.84 -9.80 7.69
N SER A 122 11.88 -11.13 7.72
CA SER A 122 10.90 -11.96 8.45
C SER A 122 10.99 -11.69 9.96
N LYS A 123 12.21 -11.60 10.50
CA LYS A 123 12.44 -11.24 11.91
C LYS A 123 11.89 -9.86 12.25
N GLN A 124 12.17 -8.85 11.43
CA GLN A 124 11.65 -7.49 11.63
C GLN A 124 10.12 -7.47 11.60
N TRP A 125 9.50 -8.18 10.66
CA TRP A 125 8.05 -8.25 10.55
C TRP A 125 7.42 -8.86 11.80
N TYR A 126 7.98 -9.96 12.31
CA TYR A 126 7.53 -10.56 13.58
C TYR A 126 7.77 -9.64 14.78
N TRP A 127 8.85 -8.86 14.79
CA TRP A 127 9.11 -7.87 15.82
C TRP A 127 8.09 -6.73 15.82
N GLN A 128 7.72 -6.23 14.63
CA GLN A 128 6.65 -5.22 14.48
C GLN A 128 5.31 -5.73 15.01
N ASN A 129 5.08 -7.04 14.91
CA ASN A 129 3.90 -7.74 15.40
C ASN A 129 2.59 -6.99 15.10
N PRO A 130 2.30 -6.67 13.82
CA PRO A 130 1.22 -5.74 13.46
C PRO A 130 -0.17 -6.21 13.92
N PHE A 131 -0.36 -7.52 14.09
CA PHE A 131 -1.63 -8.10 14.53
C PHE A 131 -1.69 -8.35 16.04
N LYS A 132 -0.63 -8.03 16.81
CA LYS A 132 -0.51 -8.37 18.24
C LYS A 132 -0.87 -9.84 18.49
N ALA A 133 -0.29 -10.70 17.66
CA ALA A 133 -0.55 -12.13 17.62
C ALA A 133 0.70 -12.90 18.08
N ASN A 134 0.50 -14.09 18.66
CA ASN A 134 1.58 -15.01 18.92
C ASN A 134 1.92 -15.85 17.67
N LYS A 135 3.00 -16.65 17.73
CA LYS A 135 3.46 -17.44 16.58
C LYS A 135 2.37 -18.39 16.03
N MET A 136 1.59 -19.05 16.88
CA MET A 136 0.53 -19.96 16.43
C MET A 136 -0.63 -19.20 15.78
N GLU A 137 -1.06 -18.10 16.40
CA GLU A 137 -2.10 -17.22 15.85
C GLU A 137 -1.71 -16.68 14.48
N TYR A 138 -0.45 -16.29 14.28
CA TYR A 138 0.08 -15.92 12.97
C TYR A 138 -0.11 -17.02 11.93
N GLN A 139 0.21 -18.25 12.29
CA GLN A 139 0.06 -19.36 11.36
C GLN A 139 -1.40 -19.55 10.96
N VAL A 140 -2.34 -19.41 11.89
CA VAL A 140 -3.78 -19.49 11.59
C VAL A 140 -4.23 -18.33 10.70
N ILE A 141 -3.76 -17.11 10.97
CA ILE A 141 -4.05 -15.92 10.16
C ILE A 141 -3.61 -16.12 8.70
N PHE A 142 -2.38 -16.58 8.49
CA PHE A 142 -1.83 -16.78 7.15
C PHE A 142 -2.36 -18.03 6.45
N ASP A 143 -2.76 -19.07 7.20
CA ASP A 143 -3.49 -20.22 6.65
C ASP A 143 -4.88 -19.75 6.15
N ALA A 144 -5.57 -18.89 6.89
CA ALA A 144 -6.83 -18.30 6.44
C ALA A 144 -6.67 -17.50 5.14
N LYS A 145 -5.59 -16.72 5.00
CA LYS A 145 -5.28 -16.00 3.75
C LYS A 145 -5.09 -16.95 2.57
N GLU A 146 -4.37 -18.07 2.75
CA GLU A 146 -4.19 -19.06 1.67
C GLU A 146 -5.52 -19.67 1.23
N VAL A 147 -6.37 -20.01 2.19
CA VAL A 147 -7.70 -20.55 1.90
C VAL A 147 -8.52 -19.50 1.13
N ILE A 148 -8.52 -18.24 1.57
CA ILE A 148 -9.20 -17.16 0.87
C ILE A 148 -8.67 -17.00 -0.57
N ASP A 149 -7.36 -17.02 -0.77
CA ASP A 149 -6.75 -16.86 -2.10
C ASP A 149 -7.10 -18.01 -3.05
N LYS A 150 -7.30 -19.22 -2.54
CA LYS A 150 -7.68 -20.40 -3.33
C LYS A 150 -9.19 -20.47 -3.57
N GLU A 151 -9.99 -20.01 -2.61
CA GLU A 151 -11.41 -20.33 -2.54
C GLU A 151 -12.35 -19.13 -2.75
N TYR A 152 -11.83 -17.92 -3.03
CA TYR A 152 -12.66 -16.71 -3.16
C TYR A 152 -13.73 -16.77 -4.27
N VAL A 153 -13.54 -17.61 -5.29
CA VAL A 153 -14.51 -17.87 -6.36
C VAL A 153 -15.61 -18.81 -5.87
N ASN A 154 -15.26 -19.75 -5.00
CA ASN A 154 -16.17 -20.77 -4.49
C ASN A 154 -17.13 -20.17 -3.47
N SER A 155 -18.38 -20.61 -3.50
CA SER A 155 -19.40 -20.22 -2.53
C SER A 155 -19.24 -20.99 -1.22
N LEU A 156 -18.08 -20.85 -0.56
CA LEU A 156 -17.81 -21.52 0.70
C LEU A 156 -18.72 -20.99 1.81
N THR A 157 -19.28 -21.91 2.58
CA THR A 157 -20.01 -21.54 3.80
C THR A 157 -19.03 -21.21 4.92
N SER A 158 -19.50 -20.49 5.94
CA SER A 158 -18.71 -20.26 7.16
C SER A 158 -18.25 -21.57 7.80
N ARG A 159 -19.01 -22.66 7.64
CA ARG A 159 -18.65 -23.99 8.16
C ARG A 159 -17.48 -24.61 7.39
N ASP A 160 -17.46 -24.47 6.06
CA ASP A 160 -16.36 -24.97 5.22
C ASP A 160 -15.05 -24.23 5.54
N LEU A 161 -15.13 -22.91 5.69
CA LEU A 161 -14.00 -22.07 6.08
C LEU A 161 -13.47 -22.43 7.48
N VAL A 162 -14.36 -22.66 8.43
CA VAL A 162 -14.01 -23.10 9.78
C VAL A 162 -13.32 -24.46 9.73
N HIS A 163 -13.80 -25.42 8.93
CA HIS A 163 -13.17 -26.74 8.80
C HIS A 163 -11.79 -26.66 8.13
N LEU A 164 -11.63 -25.82 7.11
CA LEU A 164 -10.36 -25.66 6.38
C LEU A 164 -9.27 -24.99 7.24
N ILE A 165 -9.65 -24.13 8.20
CA ILE A 165 -8.68 -23.36 8.99
C ILE A 165 -8.48 -23.93 10.41
N ASN A 166 -9.46 -24.62 11.00
CA ASN A 166 -9.43 -25.11 12.40
C ASN A 166 -8.49 -26.30 12.66
N ALA A 167 -7.53 -26.61 11.78
CA ALA A 167 -6.60 -27.73 11.96
C ALA A 167 -5.68 -27.62 13.21
N ARG A 168 -5.76 -26.53 14.00
CA ARG A 168 -4.88 -26.28 15.16
C ARG A 168 -5.58 -25.81 16.44
N GLY A 169 -6.88 -26.10 16.60
CA GLY A 169 -7.61 -25.83 17.86
C GLY A 169 -8.01 -24.37 18.11
N TYR A 170 -7.69 -23.44 17.19
CA TYR A 170 -8.20 -22.08 17.22
C TYR A 170 -9.46 -21.96 16.36
N ASN A 171 -10.46 -21.21 16.84
CA ASN A 171 -11.55 -20.76 15.98
C ASN A 171 -11.04 -19.61 15.10
N ALA A 172 -10.73 -19.93 13.84
CA ALA A 172 -10.17 -18.97 12.90
C ALA A 172 -11.03 -17.72 12.72
N GLN A 173 -12.35 -17.86 12.74
CA GLN A 173 -13.26 -16.74 12.59
C GLN A 173 -13.14 -15.76 13.76
N THR A 174 -13.12 -16.29 14.99
CA THR A 174 -12.93 -15.48 16.20
C THR A 174 -11.56 -14.83 16.20
N LEU A 175 -10.50 -15.58 15.88
CA LEU A 175 -9.15 -15.05 15.87
C LEU A 175 -8.96 -13.95 14.81
N ILE A 176 -9.43 -14.17 13.58
CA ILE A 176 -9.38 -13.15 12.52
C ILE A 176 -10.18 -11.92 12.97
N LYS A 177 -11.37 -12.10 13.55
CA LYS A 177 -12.17 -10.96 14.02
C LYS A 177 -11.47 -10.16 15.12
N ASP A 178 -10.82 -10.85 16.06
CA ASP A 178 -10.07 -10.25 17.17
C ASP A 178 -8.80 -9.52 16.68
N LYS A 179 -7.97 -10.19 15.88
CA LYS A 179 -6.63 -9.71 15.48
C LYS A 179 -6.65 -8.76 14.27
N ILE A 180 -7.59 -8.95 13.35
CA ILE A 180 -7.68 -8.22 12.06
C ILE A 180 -8.87 -7.25 12.07
N GLY A 181 -9.88 -7.45 12.93
CA GLY A 181 -11.09 -6.61 12.98
C GLY A 181 -12.11 -6.91 11.87
N LEU A 182 -11.73 -7.72 10.88
CA LEU A 182 -12.57 -8.11 9.74
C LEU A 182 -13.14 -9.52 9.93
N SER A 183 -14.22 -9.84 9.23
CA SER A 183 -14.71 -11.22 9.14
C SER A 183 -14.08 -11.93 7.95
N ILE A 184 -14.02 -13.27 7.98
CA ILE A 184 -13.56 -14.06 6.82
C ILE A 184 -14.40 -13.73 5.58
N LYS A 185 -15.72 -13.55 5.74
CA LYS A 185 -16.61 -13.13 4.65
C LYS A 185 -16.20 -11.78 4.04
N ASN A 186 -15.81 -10.81 4.88
CA ASN A 186 -15.33 -9.52 4.40
C ASN A 186 -14.00 -9.66 3.65
N LEU A 187 -13.08 -10.49 4.14
CA LEU A 187 -11.79 -10.73 3.47
C LEU A 187 -11.97 -11.44 2.12
N MET A 188 -12.85 -12.44 2.03
CA MET A 188 -13.22 -13.06 0.75
C MET A 188 -13.84 -12.05 -0.21
N GLY A 189 -14.75 -11.21 0.28
CA GLY A 189 -15.36 -10.15 -0.52
C GLY A 189 -14.32 -9.16 -1.06
N ALA A 190 -13.36 -8.75 -0.22
CA ALA A 190 -12.27 -7.86 -0.62
C ALA A 190 -11.36 -8.51 -1.67
N LYS A 191 -10.97 -9.79 -1.48
CA LYS A 191 -10.19 -10.55 -2.46
C LYS A 191 -10.94 -10.65 -3.80
N LYS A 192 -12.21 -11.04 -3.76
CA LYS A 192 -13.07 -11.17 -4.95
C LYS A 192 -13.22 -9.84 -5.69
N LEU A 193 -13.35 -8.72 -4.96
CA LEU A 193 -13.39 -7.39 -5.55
C LEU A 193 -12.07 -7.03 -6.25
N ILE A 194 -10.92 -7.26 -5.61
CA ILE A 194 -9.61 -6.99 -6.22
C ILE A 194 -9.45 -7.80 -7.51
N GLU A 195 -9.76 -9.09 -7.50
CA GLU A 195 -9.69 -9.93 -8.70
C GLU A 195 -10.69 -9.48 -9.78
N SER A 196 -11.89 -9.01 -9.39
CA SER A 196 -12.84 -8.37 -10.32
C SER A 196 -12.22 -7.15 -11.00
N GLN A 197 -11.59 -6.26 -10.21
CA GLN A 197 -10.94 -5.06 -10.74
C GLN A 197 -9.80 -5.43 -11.69
N LYS A 198 -8.99 -6.44 -11.36
CA LYS A 198 -7.91 -6.94 -12.24
C LYS A 198 -8.45 -7.46 -13.57
N GLU A 199 -9.46 -8.33 -13.53
CA GLU A 199 -10.07 -8.90 -14.73
C GLU A 199 -10.64 -7.81 -15.65
N ILE A 200 -11.27 -6.77 -15.11
CA ILE A 200 -11.82 -5.66 -15.90
C ILE A 200 -10.71 -4.77 -16.47
N ALA A 201 -9.66 -4.53 -15.68
CA ALA A 201 -8.56 -3.62 -16.01
C ALA A 201 -7.53 -4.20 -16.99
N PHE A 202 -7.31 -5.51 -16.96
CA PHE A 202 -6.20 -6.18 -17.64
C PHE A 202 -6.63 -7.22 -18.67
N THR A 203 -7.94 -7.38 -18.91
CA THR A 203 -8.46 -8.32 -19.91
C THR A 203 -9.59 -7.73 -20.73
N ASP A 204 -9.79 -8.28 -21.92
CA ASP A 204 -10.87 -7.92 -22.83
C ASP A 204 -12.17 -8.69 -22.55
N LYS A 205 -12.22 -9.50 -21.48
CA LYS A 205 -13.41 -10.27 -21.12
C LYS A 205 -14.62 -9.35 -20.93
N THR A 206 -15.78 -9.82 -21.35
CA THR A 206 -17.04 -9.16 -21.09
C THR A 206 -17.38 -9.20 -19.60
N ILE A 207 -18.20 -8.26 -19.14
CA ILE A 207 -18.66 -8.26 -17.74
C ILE A 207 -19.40 -9.54 -17.38
N GLN A 208 -20.10 -10.13 -18.36
CA GLN A 208 -20.75 -11.42 -18.19
C GLN A 208 -19.74 -12.54 -17.94
N GLU A 209 -18.68 -12.65 -18.75
CA GLU A 209 -17.60 -13.64 -18.57
C GLU A 209 -16.88 -13.45 -17.23
N ILE A 210 -16.59 -12.22 -16.83
CA ILE A 210 -15.94 -11.90 -15.55
C ILE A 210 -16.85 -12.28 -14.38
N SER A 211 -18.13 -11.89 -14.44
CA SER A 211 -19.13 -12.21 -13.41
C SER A 211 -19.25 -13.72 -13.17
N TYR A 212 -19.44 -14.49 -14.24
CA TYR A 212 -19.55 -15.95 -14.13
C TYR A 212 -18.23 -16.61 -13.74
N GLY A 213 -17.09 -16.17 -14.28
CA GLY A 213 -15.76 -16.69 -13.93
C GLY A 213 -15.42 -16.49 -12.45
N LEU A 214 -15.96 -15.43 -11.84
CA LEU A 214 -15.83 -15.16 -10.41
C LEU A 214 -16.92 -15.83 -9.57
N GLY A 215 -17.83 -16.63 -10.15
CA GLY A 215 -18.86 -17.34 -9.41
C GLY A 215 -20.01 -16.46 -8.90
N TYR A 216 -20.27 -15.32 -9.54
CA TYR A 216 -21.52 -14.59 -9.35
C TYR A 216 -22.66 -15.29 -10.10
N LYS A 217 -23.88 -15.24 -9.54
CA LYS A 217 -25.07 -15.87 -10.14
C LYS A 217 -25.56 -15.14 -11.38
N ASP A 218 -25.44 -13.82 -11.37
CA ASP A 218 -25.87 -12.92 -12.43
C ASP A 218 -25.02 -11.64 -12.42
N ASP A 219 -24.91 -11.04 -13.60
CA ASP A 219 -24.19 -9.80 -13.90
C ASP A 219 -24.80 -8.58 -13.19
N ALA A 220 -26.12 -8.52 -13.02
CA ALA A 220 -26.78 -7.43 -12.30
C ALA A 220 -26.35 -7.37 -10.82
N TYR A 221 -26.25 -8.52 -10.16
CA TYR A 221 -25.75 -8.63 -8.79
C TYR A 221 -24.28 -8.23 -8.70
N PHE A 222 -23.44 -8.72 -9.62
CA PHE A 222 -22.05 -8.31 -9.74
C PHE A 222 -21.92 -6.79 -9.88
N ASN A 223 -22.63 -6.19 -10.84
CA ASN A 223 -22.60 -4.76 -11.12
C ASN A 223 -22.97 -3.93 -9.88
N ARG A 224 -24.01 -4.35 -9.13
CA ARG A 224 -24.42 -3.69 -7.89
C ARG A 224 -23.34 -3.78 -6.82
N VAL A 225 -22.76 -4.96 -6.59
CA VAL A 225 -21.71 -5.15 -5.59
C VAL A 225 -20.46 -4.33 -5.96
N PHE A 226 -20.03 -4.38 -7.21
CA PHE A 226 -18.88 -3.64 -7.70
C PHE A 226 -19.09 -2.12 -7.59
N LYS A 227 -20.25 -1.61 -8.01
CA LYS A 227 -20.59 -0.18 -7.90
C LYS A 227 -20.63 0.28 -6.45
N ASN A 228 -21.22 -0.51 -5.56
CA ASN A 228 -21.28 -0.17 -4.15
C ASN A 228 -19.87 -0.11 -3.52
N ALA A 229 -18.95 -0.96 -3.98
CA ALA A 229 -17.60 -1.02 -3.44
C ALA A 229 -16.65 0.03 -4.04
N THR A 230 -16.75 0.30 -5.33
CA THR A 230 -15.80 1.17 -6.06
C THR A 230 -16.33 2.58 -6.30
N GLY A 231 -17.65 2.75 -6.32
CA GLY A 231 -18.34 3.96 -6.77
C GLY A 231 -18.59 4.02 -8.28
N GLU A 232 -18.13 3.02 -9.04
CA GLU A 232 -18.12 3.00 -10.51
C GLU A 232 -18.86 1.76 -11.03
N THR A 233 -19.62 1.87 -12.12
CA THR A 233 -20.25 0.70 -12.75
C THR A 233 -19.28 0.00 -13.70
N PRO A 234 -19.14 -1.34 -13.64
CA PRO A 234 -18.33 -2.08 -14.62
C PRO A 234 -19.18 -2.35 -15.86
N PRO A 235 -18.95 -1.63 -16.98
CA PRO A 235 -18.36 -2.25 -18.19
C PRO A 235 -17.35 -1.37 -18.97
N LYS A 236 -17.38 -0.04 -18.82
CA LYS A 236 -16.63 0.89 -19.69
C LYS A 236 -15.90 1.96 -18.90
N GLU A 237 -16.56 2.62 -17.95
CA GLU A 237 -15.92 3.69 -17.16
C GLU A 237 -14.69 3.21 -16.39
N PHE A 238 -14.77 2.06 -15.70
CA PHE A 238 -13.63 1.52 -14.96
C PHE A 238 -12.48 1.11 -15.88
N ARG A 239 -12.80 0.52 -17.04
CA ARG A 239 -11.81 0.09 -18.04
C ARG A 239 -11.17 1.30 -18.72
N ASP A 240 -11.95 2.28 -19.17
CA ASP A 240 -11.50 3.52 -19.79
C ASP A 240 -10.66 4.39 -18.83
N ASN A 241 -11.00 4.38 -17.53
CA ASN A 241 -10.20 5.06 -16.51
C ASN A 241 -8.87 4.37 -16.20
N PHE A 242 -8.74 3.09 -16.56
CA PHE A 242 -7.56 2.28 -16.28
C PHE A 242 -6.64 2.14 -17.50
N ASP A 243 -7.22 2.07 -18.71
CA ASP A 243 -6.50 1.95 -19.97
C ASP A 243 -5.93 3.29 -20.44
N PHE A 244 -4.65 3.30 -20.77
CA PHE A 244 -3.79 4.50 -20.89
C PHE A 244 -4.01 5.33 -22.16
N GLN A 245 -5.02 5.03 -22.97
CA GLN A 245 -5.32 5.81 -24.17
C GLN A 245 -5.66 7.27 -23.83
N ASN A 246 -6.21 7.52 -22.64
CA ASN A 246 -6.36 8.86 -22.08
C ASN A 246 -5.56 8.96 -20.78
N ARG A 247 -4.35 9.51 -20.84
CA ARG A 247 -3.58 9.86 -19.62
C ARG A 247 -4.42 10.79 -18.76
N ASP A 248 -5.08 10.26 -17.74
CA ASP A 248 -5.68 11.10 -16.71
C ASP A 248 -4.55 11.67 -15.84
N LEU A 249 -4.07 12.84 -16.24
CA LEU A 249 -3.01 13.58 -15.54
C LEU A 249 -3.47 14.10 -14.17
N PHE A 250 -4.76 13.95 -13.83
CA PHE A 250 -5.33 14.45 -12.58
C PHE A 250 -4.47 14.15 -11.35
N THR A 251 -4.02 12.90 -11.18
CA THR A 251 -3.22 12.50 -10.00
C THR A 251 -1.83 13.15 -10.01
N GLN A 252 -1.21 13.29 -11.18
CA GLN A 252 0.08 13.97 -11.32
C GLN A 252 -0.08 15.47 -11.04
N ASP A 253 -1.08 16.09 -11.65
CA ASP A 253 -1.34 17.52 -11.54
C ASP A 253 -1.65 17.91 -10.09
N ILE A 254 -2.51 17.15 -9.40
CA ILE A 254 -2.85 17.46 -8.01
C ILE A 254 -1.65 17.25 -7.09
N ILE A 255 -0.84 16.20 -7.29
CA ILE A 255 0.38 15.98 -6.49
C ILE A 255 1.38 17.11 -6.75
N SER A 256 1.55 17.55 -7.99
CA SER A 256 2.42 18.68 -8.34
C SER A 256 1.99 19.98 -7.64
N LEU A 257 0.68 20.28 -7.69
CA LEU A 257 0.14 21.46 -7.00
C LEU A 257 0.32 21.38 -5.49
N LEU A 258 0.11 20.20 -4.89
CA LEU A 258 0.35 19.99 -3.46
C LEU A 258 1.80 20.27 -3.12
N LYS A 259 2.75 19.68 -3.85
CA LYS A 259 4.19 19.92 -3.64
C LYS A 259 4.55 21.39 -3.75
N GLU A 260 3.96 22.11 -4.70
CA GLU A 260 4.26 23.53 -4.93
C GLU A 260 3.66 24.47 -3.87
N TYR A 261 2.42 24.22 -3.43
CA TYR A 261 1.64 25.19 -2.65
C TYR A 261 1.31 24.78 -1.21
N HIS A 262 1.62 23.55 -0.77
CA HIS A 262 1.22 23.06 0.57
C HIS A 262 1.72 23.92 1.74
N THR A 263 2.83 24.65 1.59
CA THR A 263 3.37 25.53 2.64
C THR A 263 2.61 26.85 2.80
N GLN A 264 1.96 27.33 1.75
CA GLN A 264 1.24 28.61 1.73
C GLN A 264 -0.29 28.41 1.76
N GLU A 265 -0.79 27.37 1.10
CA GLU A 265 -2.21 27.20 0.80
C GLU A 265 -2.77 25.88 1.34
N ARG A 266 -3.80 26.01 2.19
CA ARG A 266 -4.48 24.88 2.86
C ARG A 266 -5.96 24.74 2.46
N ALA A 267 -6.50 25.73 1.77
CA ALA A 267 -7.90 25.76 1.39
C ALA A 267 -8.16 24.82 0.21
N LEU A 268 -9.16 23.94 0.32
CA LEU A 268 -9.54 23.06 -0.80
C LEU A 268 -9.97 23.86 -2.04
N GLY A 269 -10.54 25.06 -1.85
CA GLY A 269 -10.93 25.97 -2.93
C GLY A 269 -9.75 26.33 -3.84
N PHE A 270 -8.60 26.66 -3.27
CA PHE A 270 -7.39 27.00 -4.02
C PHE A 270 -6.99 25.90 -5.01
N TYR A 271 -6.91 24.65 -4.54
CA TYR A 271 -6.56 23.50 -5.39
C TYR A 271 -7.65 23.17 -6.40
N ALA A 272 -8.92 23.37 -6.04
CA ALA A 272 -10.03 23.18 -6.96
C ALA A 272 -9.95 24.19 -8.13
N ASP A 273 -9.70 25.45 -7.82
CA ASP A 273 -9.55 26.53 -8.80
C ASP A 273 -8.34 26.29 -9.72
N LYS A 274 -7.19 25.90 -9.16
CA LYS A 274 -5.98 25.54 -9.94
C LYS A 274 -6.19 24.34 -10.87
N MET A 275 -7.05 23.42 -10.49
CA MET A 275 -7.43 22.25 -11.31
C MET A 275 -8.58 22.55 -12.28
N ASN A 276 -9.13 23.78 -12.29
CA ASN A 276 -10.31 24.17 -13.05
C ASN A 276 -11.53 23.26 -12.76
N MET A 277 -11.76 22.96 -11.48
CA MET A 277 -12.82 22.07 -11.02
C MET A 277 -13.54 22.69 -9.82
N SER A 278 -14.83 22.36 -9.63
CA SER A 278 -15.47 22.67 -8.35
C SER A 278 -14.90 21.82 -7.22
N VAL A 279 -14.91 22.34 -5.98
CA VAL A 279 -14.46 21.63 -4.77
C VAL A 279 -15.12 20.25 -4.64
N LYS A 280 -16.41 20.14 -4.99
CA LYS A 280 -17.15 18.86 -5.01
C LYS A 280 -16.56 17.86 -6.01
N THR A 281 -16.22 18.33 -7.21
CA THR A 281 -15.75 17.46 -8.29
C THR A 281 -14.33 16.97 -8.04
N ILE A 282 -13.41 17.87 -7.64
CA ILE A 282 -12.06 17.49 -7.25
C ILE A 282 -12.10 16.54 -6.05
N SER A 283 -12.93 16.80 -5.04
CA SER A 283 -13.05 15.91 -3.87
C SER A 283 -13.54 14.52 -4.26
N LYS A 284 -14.52 14.42 -5.18
CA LYS A 284 -14.97 13.12 -5.71
C LYS A 284 -13.88 12.41 -6.51
N LYS A 285 -13.11 13.13 -7.33
CA LYS A 285 -11.97 12.56 -8.07
C LYS A 285 -10.85 12.08 -7.13
N VAL A 286 -10.47 12.87 -6.13
CA VAL A 286 -9.50 12.44 -5.10
C VAL A 286 -10.02 11.20 -4.35
N GLN A 287 -11.29 11.19 -3.95
CA GLN A 287 -11.86 10.03 -3.25
C GLN A 287 -11.91 8.77 -4.14
N SER A 288 -12.30 8.90 -5.41
CA SER A 288 -12.42 7.75 -6.32
C SER A 288 -11.05 7.19 -6.73
N LYS A 289 -10.13 8.06 -7.15
CA LYS A 289 -8.81 7.69 -7.70
C LYS A 289 -7.74 7.49 -6.63
N MET A 290 -7.77 8.29 -5.58
CA MET A 290 -6.76 8.28 -4.53
C MET A 290 -7.25 7.57 -3.25
N LYS A 291 -8.56 7.28 -3.10
CA LYS A 291 -9.12 6.63 -1.89
C LYS A 291 -8.81 7.41 -0.60
N THR A 292 -8.71 8.72 -0.71
CA THR A 292 -8.44 9.65 0.41
C THR A 292 -9.19 10.96 0.19
N THR A 293 -9.03 11.92 1.11
CA THR A 293 -9.57 13.28 0.95
C THR A 293 -8.47 14.26 0.52
N LEU A 294 -8.85 15.32 -0.19
CA LEU A 294 -7.89 16.36 -0.60
C LEU A 294 -7.23 17.03 0.61
N GLY A 295 -7.99 17.28 1.68
CA GLY A 295 -7.43 17.79 2.93
C GLY A 295 -6.42 16.84 3.57
N GLN A 296 -6.62 15.53 3.45
CA GLN A 296 -5.64 14.55 3.94
C GLN A 296 -4.35 14.60 3.11
N LEU A 297 -4.44 14.74 1.79
CA LEU A 297 -3.27 14.88 0.92
C LEU A 297 -2.42 16.10 1.26
N ILE A 298 -3.05 17.26 1.50
CA ILE A 298 -2.35 18.48 1.94
C ILE A 298 -1.56 18.22 3.23
N ARG A 299 -2.18 17.54 4.20
CA ARG A 299 -1.53 17.23 5.48
C ARG A 299 -0.40 16.21 5.33
N LEU A 300 -0.56 15.24 4.43
CA LEU A 300 0.48 14.26 4.10
C LEU A 300 1.70 14.93 3.44
N GLU A 301 1.49 15.92 2.56
CA GLU A 301 2.60 16.68 1.98
C GLU A 301 3.27 17.58 3.03
N LEU A 302 2.51 18.25 3.90
CA LEU A 302 3.05 19.05 5.01
C LEU A 302 3.94 18.22 5.95
N ILE A 303 3.48 17.04 6.37
CA ILE A 303 4.29 16.19 7.26
C ILE A 303 5.52 15.64 6.54
N HIS A 304 5.43 15.34 5.25
CA HIS A 304 6.56 14.92 4.43
C HIS A 304 7.63 16.02 4.37
N THR A 305 7.27 17.24 4.01
CA THR A 305 8.20 18.38 3.96
C THR A 305 8.78 18.70 5.34
N ALA A 306 7.97 18.60 6.41
CA ALA A 306 8.45 18.72 7.79
C ALA A 306 9.55 17.70 8.12
N LYS A 307 9.34 16.42 7.77
CA LYS A 307 10.33 15.37 7.99
C LYS A 307 11.63 15.69 7.23
N LEU A 308 11.55 16.14 5.98
CA LEU A 308 12.72 16.52 5.18
C LEU A 308 13.50 17.68 5.83
N MET A 309 12.82 18.77 6.20
CA MET A 309 13.45 19.94 6.82
C MET A 309 14.13 19.60 8.16
N LEU A 310 13.48 18.79 8.99
CA LEU A 310 14.06 18.33 10.25
C LEU A 310 15.24 17.38 10.01
N LYS A 311 15.15 16.50 9.00
CA LYS A 311 16.27 15.66 8.55
C LYS A 311 17.43 16.52 8.04
N ASP A 312 17.20 17.65 7.40
CA ASP A 312 18.26 18.57 6.97
C ASP A 312 18.82 19.44 8.11
N GLY A 313 18.36 19.19 9.34
CA GLY A 313 18.92 19.80 10.55
C GLY A 313 18.21 21.08 10.98
N GLN A 314 17.20 21.55 10.24
CA GLN A 314 16.45 22.76 10.61
C GLN A 314 15.85 22.66 12.02
N SER A 315 15.74 23.80 12.70
CA SER A 315 15.13 23.84 14.04
C SER A 315 13.61 23.60 13.95
N ILE A 316 13.02 23.12 15.04
CA ILE A 316 11.57 22.90 15.12
C ILE A 316 10.82 24.22 14.88
N THR A 317 11.32 25.33 15.44
CA THR A 317 10.77 26.67 15.25
C THR A 317 10.86 27.13 13.80
N ALA A 318 12.02 26.99 13.15
CA ALA A 318 12.19 27.38 11.75
C ALA A 318 11.29 26.53 10.83
N THR A 319 11.21 25.23 11.10
CA THR A 319 10.36 24.30 10.35
C THR A 319 8.88 24.67 10.49
N SER A 320 8.42 24.94 11.71
CA SER A 320 7.04 25.38 11.99
C SER A 320 6.67 26.61 11.18
N LEU A 321 7.50 27.66 11.25
CA LEU A 321 7.24 28.93 10.58
C LEU A 321 7.23 28.78 9.05
N ALA A 322 8.20 28.05 8.50
CA ALA A 322 8.30 27.83 7.05
C ALA A 322 7.15 26.98 6.48
N LEU A 323 6.51 26.13 7.29
CA LEU A 323 5.32 25.38 6.91
C LEU A 323 4.00 26.13 7.18
N GLY A 324 4.07 27.41 7.56
CA GLY A 324 2.91 28.27 7.78
C GLY A 324 2.14 27.95 9.07
N PHE A 325 2.78 27.37 10.08
CA PHE A 325 2.18 27.26 11.42
C PHE A 325 2.47 28.53 12.23
N GLU A 326 1.42 29.13 12.79
CA GLU A 326 1.54 30.33 13.65
C GLU A 326 2.39 30.06 14.90
N GLU A 327 2.27 28.86 15.47
CA GLU A 327 2.96 28.49 16.71
C GLU A 327 3.68 27.13 16.61
N PRO A 328 4.94 27.03 17.09
CA PRO A 328 5.68 25.76 17.15
C PRO A 328 4.97 24.64 17.91
N ASN A 329 4.11 24.97 18.87
CA ASN A 329 3.33 24.00 19.63
C ASN A 329 2.24 23.33 18.77
N HIS A 330 1.58 24.10 17.89
CA HIS A 330 0.63 23.57 16.91
C HIS A 330 1.33 22.65 15.92
N PHE A 331 2.50 23.06 15.41
CA PHE A 331 3.33 22.20 14.56
C PHE A 331 3.73 20.91 15.28
N SER A 332 4.17 20.99 16.53
CA SER A 332 4.61 19.81 17.29
C SER A 332 3.47 18.81 17.52
N SER A 333 2.27 19.31 17.79
CA SER A 333 1.07 18.48 17.94
C SER A 333 0.65 17.84 16.62
N PHE A 334 0.66 18.62 15.53
CA PHE A 334 0.43 18.13 14.17
C PHE A 334 1.44 17.04 13.80
N PHE A 335 2.73 17.31 13.99
CA PHE A 335 3.81 16.38 13.65
C PHE A 335 3.69 15.08 14.43
N LYS A 336 3.40 15.15 15.73
CA LYS A 336 3.15 13.96 16.55
C LYS A 336 1.94 13.16 16.10
N HIS A 337 0.86 13.83 15.71
CA HIS A 337 -0.34 13.17 15.23
C HIS A 337 -0.07 12.36 13.94
N TYR A 338 0.69 12.92 12.99
CA TYR A 338 0.93 12.29 11.68
C TYR A 338 2.17 11.39 11.63
N SER A 339 3.18 11.62 12.47
CA SER A 339 4.40 10.80 12.49
C SER A 339 4.45 9.78 13.63
N GLY A 340 3.58 9.90 14.64
CA GLY A 340 3.59 9.07 15.84
C GLY A 340 4.60 9.50 16.91
N VAL A 341 5.55 10.39 16.59
CA VAL A 341 6.61 10.85 17.50
C VAL A 341 6.71 12.37 17.51
N THR A 342 7.30 12.97 18.56
CA THR A 342 7.48 14.43 18.56
C THR A 342 8.56 14.86 17.56
N PRO A 343 8.56 16.12 17.06
CA PRO A 343 9.64 16.63 16.22
C PRO A 343 11.01 16.53 16.90
N THR A 344 11.03 16.72 18.22
CA THR A 344 12.23 16.59 19.06
C THR A 344 12.78 15.16 19.01
N ASP A 345 11.93 14.17 19.32
CA ASP A 345 12.32 12.75 19.30
C ASP A 345 12.75 12.31 17.90
N PHE A 346 12.04 12.80 16.87
CA PHE A 346 12.38 12.53 15.47
C PHE A 346 13.78 13.04 15.11
N LYS A 347 14.16 14.26 15.53
CA LYS A 347 15.53 14.77 15.35
C LYS A 347 16.54 13.95 16.14
N PHE A 348 16.24 13.55 17.37
CA PHE A 348 17.17 12.76 18.19
C PHE A 348 17.44 11.37 17.62
N LYS A 349 16.44 10.71 17.00
CA LYS A 349 16.68 9.44 16.27
C LYS A 349 17.75 9.58 15.18
N LYS A 350 17.85 10.73 14.50
CA LYS A 350 18.91 11.01 13.50
C LYS A 350 20.31 11.10 14.12
N TYR A 351 20.44 11.64 15.33
CA TYR A 351 21.77 11.82 15.97
C TYR A 351 22.33 10.54 16.59
N ASN A 352 21.47 9.54 16.84
CA ASN A 352 21.83 8.28 17.49
C ASN A 352 21.76 7.06 16.54
N SER A 353 21.55 7.27 15.23
CA SER A 353 21.56 6.26 14.16
C SER A 353 22.62 6.61 13.13
#